data_AF-A8QAI7-F1
#
_entry.id   AF-A8QAI7-F1
#
_cell.length_a   1.000
_cell.length_b   1.000
_cell.length_c   1.000
_cell.angle_alpha   90.00
_cell.angle_beta   90.00
_cell.angle_gamma   90.00
#
_symmetry.space_group_name_H-M   'P 1'
#
loop_
_entity.id
_entity.type
_entity.pdbx_description
1 polymer ?
#
loop_
_entity_poly.entity_id
_entity_poly.type
_entity_poly.pdbx_seq_one_letter_code
_entity_poly.pdbx_strand_id
1 'polypeptide(L)'
;MKGASDGGIFVPHNARRFPGYDVESKELDAEVLRNYIYGGHIAEFMESLEEEDDERFKKHFSSYLSDDIGSEDIEEIYEKAYEAIREDPDFKPTEKTKDWAAESKKYKQPKLTYEQRKARVQEKINALQDTFNLDDE
;
A
#
# COMPACT_ATOMS: atom_id res chain seq x y z
N MET A 1 13.41 10.50 -1.82
CA MET A 1 14.47 11.26 -2.50
C MET A 1 15.76 11.27 -1.68
N LYS A 2 15.78 11.83 -0.45
CA LYS A 2 16.99 11.88 0.39
C LYS A 2 17.68 10.52 0.52
N GLY A 3 16.94 9.46 0.83
CA GLY A 3 17.49 8.10 0.93
C GLY A 3 18.20 7.60 -0.35
N ALA A 4 17.75 7.99 -1.55
CA ALA A 4 18.45 7.62 -2.79
C ALA A 4 19.78 8.39 -2.94
N SER A 5 19.79 9.66 -2.54
CA SER A 5 21.02 10.47 -2.49
C SER A 5 22.02 9.89 -1.49
N ASP A 6 21.55 9.45 -0.32
CA ASP A 6 22.39 8.84 0.72
C ASP A 6 22.87 7.44 0.35
N GLY A 7 22.11 6.74 -0.51
CA GLY A 7 22.52 5.49 -1.15
C GLY A 7 23.56 5.67 -2.27
N GLY A 8 24.04 6.88 -2.52
CA GLY A 8 25.12 7.16 -3.48
C GLY A 8 24.66 7.51 -4.90
N ILE A 9 23.34 7.63 -5.15
CA ILE A 9 22.83 8.07 -6.44
C ILE A 9 22.86 9.60 -6.50
N PHE A 10 23.52 10.17 -7.51
CA PHE A 10 23.46 11.61 -7.72
C PHE A 10 22.07 12.04 -8.21
N VAL A 11 21.29 12.62 -7.30
CA VAL A 11 19.99 13.22 -7.60
C VAL A 11 20.13 14.75 -7.47
N PRO A 12 19.98 15.54 -8.53
CA PRO A 12 20.02 17.00 -8.42
C PRO A 12 18.86 17.52 -7.54
N HIS A 13 19.17 18.09 -6.38
CA HIS A 13 18.16 18.62 -5.45
C HIS A 13 18.69 19.80 -4.62
N ASN A 14 17.80 20.47 -3.88
CA ASN A 14 18.14 21.48 -2.88
C ASN A 14 17.46 21.16 -1.54
N ALA A 15 17.85 21.86 -0.48
CA ALA A 15 17.36 21.61 0.89
C ALA A 15 15.94 22.10 1.17
N ARG A 16 15.32 22.88 0.27
CA ARG A 16 14.06 23.62 0.53
C ARG A 16 12.84 22.74 0.77
N ARG A 17 12.94 21.44 0.48
CA ARG A 17 11.86 20.46 0.60
C ARG A 17 12.13 19.43 1.69
N PHE A 18 13.21 19.58 2.45
CA PHE A 18 13.48 18.73 3.59
C PHE A 18 12.76 19.25 4.85
N PRO A 19 12.27 18.34 5.70
CA PRO A 19 11.89 18.68 7.07
C PRO A 19 13.02 19.45 7.76
N GLY A 20 12.67 20.46 8.57
CA GLY A 20 13.65 21.33 9.23
C GLY A 20 14.15 22.51 8.38
N TYR A 21 13.73 22.65 7.11
CA TYR A 21 14.08 23.84 6.32
C TYR A 21 13.20 25.03 6.71
N ASP A 22 13.83 26.11 7.14
CA ASP A 22 13.16 27.38 7.40
C ASP A 22 13.21 28.30 6.16
N VAL A 23 12.04 28.81 5.78
CA VAL A 23 11.89 29.66 4.59
C VAL A 23 12.43 31.07 4.84
N GLU A 24 12.42 31.54 6.09
CA GLU A 24 12.86 32.88 6.45
C GLU A 24 14.38 32.98 6.52
N SER A 25 15.03 32.14 7.33
CA SER A 25 16.49 32.07 7.44
C SER A 25 17.15 31.44 6.20
N LYS A 26 16.41 30.63 5.44
CA LYS A 26 16.91 29.79 4.33
C LYS A 26 17.93 28.74 4.77
N GLU A 27 17.87 28.35 6.04
CA GLU A 27 18.73 27.34 6.64
C GLU A 27 17.97 26.04 6.87
N LEU A 28 18.71 24.93 6.88
CA LEU A 28 18.18 23.60 7.16
C LEU A 28 18.67 23.18 8.55
N ASP A 29 17.74 22.90 9.44
CA ASP A 29 18.02 22.18 10.66
C ASP A 29 18.28 20.70 10.36
N ALA A 30 19.53 20.29 10.50
CA ALA A 30 19.96 18.92 10.24
C ALA A 30 19.50 17.93 11.33
N GLU A 31 19.28 18.40 12.56
CA GLU A 31 18.81 17.56 13.67
C GLU A 31 17.36 17.19 13.46
N VAL A 32 16.52 18.16 13.11
CA VAL A 32 15.11 17.89 12.74
C VAL A 32 15.05 16.93 11.55
N LEU A 33 15.86 17.15 10.51
CA LEU A 33 15.91 16.22 9.38
C LEU A 33 16.30 14.80 9.82
N ARG A 34 17.30 14.65 10.70
CA ARG A 34 17.71 13.35 11.25
C ARG A 34 16.56 12.68 12.01
N ASN A 35 15.86 13.41 12.88
CA ASN A 35 14.72 12.90 13.63
C ASN A 35 13.58 12.42 12.71
N TYR A 36 13.39 13.06 11.56
CA TYR A 36 12.42 12.58 10.56
C TYR A 36 12.88 11.34 9.80
N ILE A 37 14.19 11.16 9.60
CA ILE A 37 14.76 9.98 8.93
C ILE A 37 14.60 8.74 9.83
N TYR A 38 14.93 8.86 11.11
CA TYR A 38 14.88 7.75 12.07
C TYR A 38 13.54 7.61 12.82
N GLY A 39 12.52 8.37 12.45
CA GLY A 39 11.20 8.24 13.04
C GLY A 39 11.06 8.80 14.46
N GLY A 40 12.02 9.59 14.96
CA GLY A 40 11.96 10.22 16.30
C GLY A 40 10.69 11.06 16.52
N HIS A 41 10.21 11.78 15.50
CA HIS A 41 8.93 12.50 15.56
C HIS A 41 7.70 11.59 15.80
N ILE A 42 7.78 10.31 15.40
CA ILE A 42 6.73 9.32 15.68
C ILE A 42 6.86 8.83 17.12
N ALA A 43 8.09 8.61 17.60
CA ALA A 43 8.36 8.24 18.99
C ALA A 43 7.88 9.32 19.97
N GLU A 44 8.22 10.59 19.73
CA GLU A 44 7.73 11.74 20.51
C GLU A 44 6.20 11.81 20.52
N PHE A 45 5.55 11.59 19.37
CA PHE A 45 4.10 11.58 19.28
C PHE A 45 3.49 10.39 20.03
N MET A 46 4.13 9.23 19.97
CA MET A 46 3.73 8.02 20.66
C MET A 46 3.78 8.21 22.18
N GLU A 47 4.87 8.76 22.71
CA GLU A 47 5.03 9.09 24.13
C GLU A 47 3.97 10.10 24.60
N SER A 48 3.79 11.20 23.84
CA SER A 48 2.80 12.21 24.20
C SER A 48 1.38 11.64 24.28
N LEU A 49 0.99 10.75 23.35
CA LEU A 49 -0.33 10.13 23.35
C LEU A 49 -0.50 9.08 24.45
N GLU A 50 0.56 8.36 24.80
CA GLU A 50 0.52 7.38 25.90
C GLU A 50 0.22 8.07 27.25
N GLU A 51 0.77 9.26 27.46
CA GLU A 51 0.52 10.07 28.66
C GLU A 51 -0.83 10.79 28.66
N GLU A 52 -1.27 11.32 27.51
CA GLU A 52 -2.44 12.19 27.42
C GLU A 52 -3.76 11.46 27.12
N ASP A 53 -3.77 10.45 26.23
CA ASP A 53 -4.98 9.81 25.70
C ASP A 53 -4.71 8.35 25.22
N ASP A 54 -4.79 7.42 26.17
CA ASP A 54 -4.62 5.98 25.94
C ASP A 54 -5.60 5.39 24.89
N GLU A 55 -6.81 5.94 24.74
CA GLU A 55 -7.76 5.47 23.74
C GLU A 55 -7.29 5.83 22.32
N ARG A 56 -6.81 7.07 22.13
CA ARG A 56 -6.21 7.49 20.86
C ARG A 56 -4.90 6.77 20.56
N PHE A 57 -4.09 6.54 21.58
CA PHE A 57 -2.84 5.79 21.47
C PHE A 57 -3.11 4.39 20.91
N LYS A 58 -4.01 3.63 21.55
CA LYS A 58 -4.42 2.28 21.09
C LYS A 58 -4.98 2.29 19.67
N LYS A 59 -5.71 3.34 19.30
CA LYS A 59 -6.26 3.47 17.94
C LYS A 59 -5.18 3.74 16.89
N HIS A 60 -4.25 4.66 17.15
CA HIS A 60 -3.21 5.03 16.18
C HIS A 60 -2.12 3.96 16.07
N PHE A 61 -1.71 3.39 17.21
CA PHE A 61 -0.57 2.48 17.31
C PHE A 61 -0.99 1.02 17.50
N SER A 62 -2.22 0.65 17.14
CA SER A 62 -2.74 -0.72 17.29
C SER A 62 -1.84 -1.82 16.73
N SER A 63 -1.21 -1.60 15.56
CA SER A 63 -0.27 -2.57 14.96
C SER A 63 1.09 -2.58 15.65
N TYR A 64 1.52 -1.46 16.25
CA TYR A 64 2.77 -1.39 17.00
C TYR A 64 2.60 -2.17 18.31
N LEU A 65 1.45 -2.01 18.96
CA LEU A 65 1.07 -2.77 20.14
C LEU A 65 0.91 -4.27 19.87
N SER A 66 0.48 -4.68 18.67
CA SER A 66 0.42 -6.11 18.33
C SER A 66 1.79 -6.74 18.13
N ASP A 67 2.77 -5.92 17.75
CA ASP A 67 4.13 -6.34 17.44
C ASP A 67 5.11 -6.04 18.61
N ASP A 68 4.58 -5.61 19.76
CA ASP A 68 5.33 -5.21 20.97
C ASP A 68 6.40 -4.13 20.71
N ILE A 69 6.07 -3.13 19.88
CA ILE A 69 6.96 -2.02 19.52
C ILE A 69 6.59 -0.78 20.36
N GLY A 70 7.54 -0.28 21.16
CA GLY A 70 7.45 0.97 21.92
C GLY A 70 8.07 2.17 21.21
N SER A 71 8.00 3.36 21.84
CA SER A 71 8.61 4.59 21.30
C SER A 71 10.13 4.49 21.17
N GLU A 72 10.78 3.89 22.18
CA GLU A 72 12.23 3.69 22.25
C GLU A 72 12.76 2.78 21.12
N ASP A 73 11.92 1.85 20.63
CA ASP A 73 12.33 0.88 19.61
C ASP A 73 12.36 1.48 18.18
N ILE A 74 11.69 2.60 17.95
CA ILE A 74 11.45 3.14 16.60
C ILE A 74 12.77 3.49 15.89
N GLU A 75 13.68 4.20 16.56
CA GLU A 75 14.97 4.59 15.96
C GLU A 75 15.81 3.37 15.62
N GLU A 76 15.86 2.39 16.54
CA GLU A 76 16.63 1.15 16.36
C GLU A 76 16.10 0.30 15.19
N ILE A 77 14.78 0.24 14.99
CA ILE A 77 14.15 -0.46 13.86
C ILE A 77 14.63 0.13 12.53
N TYR A 78 14.68 1.46 12.40
CA TYR A 78 15.14 2.10 11.17
C TYR A 78 16.65 1.92 10.96
N GLU A 79 17.47 2.02 12.01
CA GLU A 79 18.91 1.75 11.93
C GLU A 79 19.20 0.33 11.43
N LYS A 80 18.58 -0.68 12.07
CA LYS A 80 18.69 -2.09 11.67
C LYS A 80 18.21 -2.30 10.23
N ALA A 81 17.14 -1.65 9.81
CA ALA A 81 16.64 -1.75 8.45
C ALA A 81 17.64 -1.18 7.43
N TYR A 82 18.28 -0.05 7.72
CA TYR A 82 19.28 0.54 6.84
C TYR A 82 20.54 -0.32 6.73
N GLU A 83 20.98 -0.93 7.83
CA GLU A 83 22.09 -1.88 7.82
C GLU A 83 21.75 -3.11 6.96
N ALA A 84 20.59 -3.72 7.18
CA ALA A 84 20.15 -4.89 6.43
C ALA A 84 20.05 -4.61 4.91
N ILE A 85 19.53 -3.44 4.51
CA ILE A 85 19.46 -3.04 3.09
C ILE A 85 20.85 -2.84 2.48
N ARG A 86 21.83 -2.36 3.25
CA ARG A 86 23.22 -2.20 2.77
C ARG A 86 23.94 -3.54 2.65
N GLU A 87 23.66 -4.48 3.54
CA GLU A 87 24.23 -5.83 3.50
C GLU A 87 23.69 -6.66 2.34
N ASP A 88 22.37 -6.61 2.10
CA ASP A 88 21.69 -7.38 1.06
C ASP A 88 20.70 -6.50 0.27
N PRO A 89 21.18 -5.75 -0.73
CA PRO A 89 20.35 -4.83 -1.51
C PRO A 89 19.51 -5.54 -2.58
N ASP A 90 19.71 -6.85 -2.79
CA ASP A 90 19.09 -7.58 -3.89
C ASP A 90 17.64 -7.96 -3.58
N PHE A 91 16.75 -7.73 -4.56
CA PHE A 91 15.36 -8.11 -4.44
C PHE A 91 15.20 -9.64 -4.48
N LYS A 92 14.58 -10.21 -3.45
CA LYS A 92 14.24 -11.64 -3.37
C LYS A 92 12.81 -11.88 -3.85
N PRO A 93 12.59 -12.35 -5.10
CA PRO A 93 11.25 -12.64 -5.60
C PRO A 93 10.63 -13.80 -4.81
N THR A 94 9.35 -13.64 -4.47
CA THR A 94 8.57 -14.72 -3.85
C THR A 94 8.18 -15.76 -4.89
N GLU A 95 8.34 -17.05 -4.57
CA GLU A 95 7.84 -18.15 -5.39
C GLU A 95 6.32 -18.25 -5.26
N LYS A 96 5.61 -17.54 -6.13
CA LYS A 96 4.14 -17.60 -6.19
C LYS A 96 3.71 -18.79 -7.04
N THR A 97 2.87 -19.67 -6.49
CA THR A 97 2.24 -20.73 -7.28
C THR A 97 1.31 -20.11 -8.33
N LYS A 98 1.19 -20.74 -9.50
CA LYS A 98 0.34 -20.24 -10.62
C LYS A 98 -1.16 -20.45 -10.39
N ASP A 99 -1.58 -20.82 -9.19
CA ASP A 99 -2.97 -21.15 -8.86
C ASP A 99 -3.92 -19.96 -9.07
N TRP A 100 -3.40 -18.73 -8.98
CA TRP A 100 -4.13 -17.51 -9.30
C TRP A 100 -4.64 -17.46 -10.75
N ALA A 101 -3.97 -18.14 -11.70
CA ALA A 101 -4.38 -18.17 -13.09
C ALA A 101 -5.66 -19.00 -13.30
N ALA A 102 -5.90 -19.99 -12.45
CA ALA A 102 -7.14 -20.76 -12.44
C ALA A 102 -8.25 -20.00 -11.69
N GLU A 103 -7.94 -19.45 -10.51
CA GLU A 103 -8.91 -18.69 -9.70
C GLU A 103 -9.40 -17.43 -10.44
N SER A 104 -8.50 -16.71 -11.14
CA SER A 104 -8.87 -15.52 -11.94
C SER A 104 -9.79 -15.84 -13.12
N LYS A 105 -9.86 -17.09 -13.58
CA LYS A 105 -10.77 -17.51 -14.65
C LYS A 105 -12.16 -17.89 -14.14
N LYS A 106 -12.31 -18.21 -12.86
CA LYS A 106 -13.58 -18.68 -12.24
C LYS A 106 -14.71 -17.66 -12.36
N TYR A 107 -14.39 -16.38 -12.23
CA TYR A 107 -15.36 -15.28 -12.31
C TYR A 107 -15.40 -14.61 -13.69
N LYS A 108 -14.57 -15.07 -14.63
CA LYS A 108 -14.49 -14.48 -15.96
C LYS A 108 -15.63 -15.03 -16.83
N GLN A 109 -16.59 -14.17 -17.15
CA GLN A 109 -17.66 -14.51 -18.08
C GLN A 109 -17.09 -14.67 -19.50
N PRO A 110 -17.11 -15.87 -20.10
CA PRO A 110 -16.65 -16.06 -21.47
C PRO A 110 -17.62 -15.41 -22.44
N LYS A 111 -17.07 -14.86 -23.53
CA LYS A 111 -17.88 -14.29 -24.62
C LYS A 111 -18.66 -15.42 -25.30
N LEU A 112 -19.99 -15.28 -25.38
CA LEU A 112 -20.85 -16.25 -26.06
C LEU A 112 -20.39 -16.51 -27.48
N THR A 113 -20.38 -17.78 -27.89
CA THR A 113 -20.12 -18.18 -29.27
C THR A 113 -21.27 -17.76 -30.18
N TYR A 114 -21.05 -17.79 -31.50
CA TYR A 114 -22.09 -17.42 -32.47
C TYR A 114 -23.33 -18.33 -32.38
N GLU A 115 -23.12 -19.63 -32.24
CA GLU A 115 -24.19 -20.62 -32.10
C GLU A 115 -24.99 -20.41 -30.81
N GLN A 116 -24.32 -20.17 -29.68
CA GLN A 116 -24.98 -19.86 -28.40
C GLN A 116 -25.80 -18.57 -28.48
N ARG A 117 -25.35 -17.56 -29.24
CA ARG A 117 -26.14 -16.34 -29.47
C ARG A 117 -27.38 -16.64 -30.31
N LYS A 118 -27.26 -17.44 -31.37
CA LYS A 118 -28.40 -17.85 -32.20
C LYS A 118 -29.44 -18.62 -31.39
N ALA A 119 -29.00 -19.61 -30.61
CA ALA A 119 -29.88 -20.38 -29.74
C ALA A 119 -30.62 -19.47 -28.74
N ARG A 120 -29.90 -18.55 -28.08
CA ARG A 120 -30.48 -17.58 -27.15
C ARG A 120 -31.49 -16.63 -27.81
N VAL A 121 -31.29 -16.28 -29.08
CA VAL A 121 -32.25 -15.48 -29.85
C VAL A 121 -33.50 -16.30 -30.13
N GLN A 122 -33.35 -17.56 -30.56
CA GLN A 122 -34.49 -18.44 -30.83
C GLN A 122 -35.29 -18.76 -29.56
N GLU A 123 -34.63 -19.07 -28.44
CA GLU A 123 -35.27 -19.26 -27.13
C GLU A 123 -36.09 -18.03 -26.72
N LYS A 124 -35.58 -16.82 -26.96
CA LYS A 124 -36.31 -15.58 -26.70
C LYS A 124 -37.53 -15.41 -27.61
N ILE A 125 -37.41 -15.77 -28.89
CA ILE A 125 -38.52 -15.70 -29.84
C ILE A 125 -39.63 -16.68 -29.42
N ASN A 126 -39.27 -17.93 -29.14
CA ASN A 126 -40.21 -18.97 -28.71
C ASN A 126 -40.89 -18.57 -27.39
N ALA A 127 -40.12 -18.12 -26.40
CA ALA A 127 -40.69 -17.67 -25.13
C ALA A 127 -41.65 -16.49 -25.32
N LEU A 128 -41.38 -15.56 -26.25
CA LEU A 128 -42.31 -14.49 -26.60
C LEU A 128 -43.58 -15.04 -27.25
N GLN A 129 -43.46 -15.94 -28.23
CA GLN A 129 -44.61 -16.59 -28.89
C GLN A 129 -45.50 -17.33 -27.88
N ASP A 130 -44.90 -18.08 -26.95
CA ASP A 130 -45.60 -18.76 -25.85
C ASP A 130 -46.29 -17.76 -24.92
N THR A 131 -45.61 -16.67 -24.52
CA THR A 131 -46.20 -15.67 -23.60
C THR A 131 -47.35 -14.87 -24.22
N PHE A 132 -47.33 -14.68 -25.54
CA PHE A 132 -48.38 -13.98 -26.26
C PHE A 132 -49.39 -14.93 -26.93
N ASN A 133 -49.26 -16.25 -26.67
CA ASN A 133 -50.12 -17.33 -27.17
C ASN A 133 -50.47 -17.15 -28.66
N LEU A 134 -49.48 -16.79 -29.48
CA LEU A 134 -49.64 -16.48 -30.90
C LEU A 134 -49.82 -17.73 -31.79
N ASP A 135 -50.03 -18.89 -31.18
CA ASP A 135 -50.26 -20.18 -31.86
C ASP A 135 -51.72 -20.66 -31.74
N ASP A 136 -52.63 -19.88 -31.14
CA ASP A 136 -54.09 -20.09 -31.19
C ASP A 136 -54.78 -19.03 -32.10
N GLU A 137 -54.50 -19.05 -33.40
CA GLU A 137 -55.43 -18.64 -34.48
C GLU A 137 -55.11 -19.35 -35.80
#